data_AF-A0A7C2FBG9-F1
#
_entry.id   AF-A0A7C2FBG9-F1
#
_cell.length_a   1.000
_cell.length_b   1.000
_cell.length_c   1.000
_cell.angle_alpha   90.00
_cell.angle_beta   90.00
_cell.angle_gamma   90.00
#
_symmetry.space_group_name_H-M   'P 1'
#
loop_
_entity.id
_entity.type
_entity.pdbx_description
1 polymer ?
#
loop_
_entity_poly.entity_id
_entity_poly.type
_entity_poly.pdbx_seq_one_letter_code
_entity_poly.pdbx_strand_id
1 'polypeptide(L)'
;MSTQNDDPRGRAIRAANNMRDELHEEYAAATRAVILWSVLLVLASLIFAALTSRPLMRFTGEFFTAYLIGIFLHAALGLSMHMWKLGQARQQGIYRIFGLFVILLGIGILVIAYFRADMMIERGQPAMGAYLVSLFMAILEIGVPTLFGALLANAWLRRDFLAEEYKWARELARRMPTESDPMDAWVHEAYTLERDRGTLQKRIREWEQERDAADADRNWRKVKELEEKIASAKNQSHLLEDRLTRVEKWYPGSPEEMHRRVNQMLKGEEKPLGTPESS
;
A
#
# COMPACT_ATOMS: atom_id res chain seq x y z
N MET A 1 -8.86 49.73 -7.43
CA MET A 1 -9.01 48.26 -7.57
C MET A 1 -7.64 47.64 -7.32
N SER A 2 -7.34 47.26 -6.08
CA SER A 2 -6.09 46.55 -5.77
C SER A 2 -6.26 45.10 -6.23
N THR A 3 -5.38 44.66 -7.11
CA THR A 3 -5.29 43.28 -7.58
C THR A 3 -5.14 42.33 -6.40
N GLN A 4 -6.09 41.42 -6.26
CA GLN A 4 -6.21 40.38 -5.22
C GLN A 4 -5.06 39.34 -5.24
N ASN A 5 -3.99 39.61 -6.00
CA ASN A 5 -2.89 38.70 -6.32
C ASN A 5 -1.60 38.93 -5.50
N ASP A 6 -1.50 40.03 -4.75
CA ASP A 6 -0.24 40.41 -4.10
C ASP A 6 -0.11 39.98 -2.63
N ASP A 7 -1.18 39.48 -1.99
CA ASP A 7 -1.10 39.03 -0.58
C ASP A 7 -0.34 37.70 -0.43
N PRO A 8 0.90 37.69 0.11
CA PRO A 8 1.69 36.47 0.31
C PRO A 8 1.00 35.50 1.26
N ARG A 9 0.26 36.00 2.25
CA ARG A 9 -0.50 35.17 3.20
C ARG A 9 -1.57 34.38 2.46
N GLY A 10 -2.39 35.06 1.66
CA GLY A 10 -3.42 34.44 0.84
C GLY A 10 -2.86 33.43 -0.16
N ARG A 11 -1.70 33.67 -0.77
CA ARG A 11 -1.04 32.70 -1.66
C ARG A 11 -0.62 31.43 -0.92
N ALA A 12 0.00 31.55 0.25
CA ALA A 12 0.42 30.41 1.05
C ALA A 12 -0.75 29.55 1.53
N ILE A 13 -1.85 30.19 1.97
CA ILE A 13 -3.08 29.48 2.37
C ILE A 13 -3.73 28.77 1.17
N ARG A 14 -3.82 29.43 0.01
CA ARG A 14 -4.36 28.82 -1.21
C ARG A 14 -3.53 27.63 -1.66
N ALA A 15 -2.21 27.74 -1.64
CA ALA A 15 -1.31 26.65 -2.00
C ALA A 15 -1.53 25.41 -1.11
N ALA A 16 -1.69 25.61 0.20
CA ALA A 16 -1.93 24.49 1.12
C ALA A 16 -3.29 23.83 0.90
N ASN A 17 -4.33 24.63 0.59
CA ASN A 17 -5.63 24.10 0.20
C ASN A 17 -5.56 23.33 -1.12
N ASN A 18 -4.85 23.84 -2.13
CA ASN A 18 -4.71 23.16 -3.41
C ASN A 18 -3.96 21.82 -3.27
N MET A 19 -2.90 21.78 -2.46
CA MET A 19 -2.20 20.52 -2.14
C MET A 19 -3.13 19.50 -1.45
N ARG A 20 -3.90 19.95 -0.46
CA ARG A 20 -4.91 19.13 0.21
C ARG A 20 -5.95 18.61 -0.79
N ASP A 21 -6.42 19.46 -1.69
CA ASP A 21 -7.48 19.11 -2.63
C ASP A 21 -6.98 18.13 -3.71
N GLU A 22 -5.74 18.29 -4.19
CA GLU A 22 -5.07 17.30 -5.07
C GLU A 22 -5.01 15.92 -4.37
N LEU A 23 -4.56 15.86 -3.12
CA LEU A 23 -4.53 14.61 -2.35
C LEU A 23 -5.93 14.07 -2.02
N HIS A 24 -6.92 14.95 -1.83
CA HIS A 24 -8.30 14.54 -1.65
C HIS A 24 -8.86 13.87 -2.90
N GLU A 25 -8.57 14.40 -4.08
CA GLU A 25 -8.99 13.82 -5.35
C GLU A 25 -8.35 12.45 -5.58
N GLU A 26 -7.04 12.32 -5.31
CA GLU A 26 -6.33 11.03 -5.35
C GLU A 26 -6.96 10.02 -4.38
N TYR A 27 -7.22 10.43 -3.13
CA TYR A 27 -7.84 9.60 -2.10
C TYR A 27 -9.28 9.20 -2.45
N ALA A 28 -10.08 10.13 -2.97
CA ALA A 28 -11.44 9.87 -3.40
C ALA A 28 -11.48 8.91 -4.59
N ALA A 29 -10.55 9.02 -5.53
CA ALA A 29 -10.40 8.08 -6.63
C ALA A 29 -10.04 6.67 -6.12
N ALA A 30 -9.10 6.56 -5.18
CA ALA A 30 -8.76 5.28 -4.55
C ALA A 30 -9.95 4.67 -3.78
N THR A 31 -10.73 5.51 -3.09
CA THR A 31 -11.95 5.08 -2.39
C THR A 31 -13.01 4.56 -3.36
N ARG A 32 -13.25 5.26 -4.49
CA ARG A 32 -14.13 4.79 -5.55
C ARG A 32 -13.66 3.46 -6.14
N ALA A 33 -12.35 3.26 -6.31
CA ALA A 33 -11.78 2.00 -6.77
C ALA A 33 -12.05 0.86 -5.77
N VAL A 34 -11.86 1.09 -4.46
CA VAL A 34 -12.20 0.09 -3.42
C VAL A 34 -13.68 -0.29 -3.49
N ILE A 35 -14.58 0.69 -3.62
CA ILE A 35 -16.02 0.43 -3.73
C ILE A 35 -16.31 -0.38 -5.01
N LEU A 36 -15.78 0.04 -6.16
CA LEU A 36 -15.97 -0.63 -7.44
C LEU A 36 -15.52 -2.08 -7.38
N TRP A 37 -14.29 -2.34 -6.93
CA TRP A 37 -13.76 -3.71 -6.83
C TRP A 37 -14.52 -4.55 -5.81
N SER A 38 -15.00 -3.96 -4.71
CA SER A 38 -15.85 -4.67 -3.74
C SER A 38 -17.18 -5.08 -4.38
N VAL A 39 -17.82 -4.17 -5.12
CA VAL A 39 -19.09 -4.46 -5.82
C VAL A 39 -18.88 -5.51 -6.90
N LEU A 40 -17.82 -5.41 -7.70
CA LEU A 40 -17.50 -6.39 -8.74
C LEU A 40 -17.22 -7.77 -8.14
N LEU A 41 -16.53 -7.85 -7.00
CA LEU A 41 -16.30 -9.10 -6.29
C LEU A 41 -17.62 -9.73 -5.84
N VAL A 42 -18.51 -8.94 -5.22
CA VAL A 42 -19.84 -9.42 -4.79
C VAL A 42 -20.68 -9.88 -5.98
N LEU A 43 -20.75 -9.09 -7.06
CA LEU A 43 -21.49 -9.45 -8.27
C LEU A 43 -20.93 -10.73 -8.90
N ALA A 44 -19.61 -10.86 -8.99
CA ALA A 44 -18.97 -12.07 -9.48
C ALA A 44 -19.37 -13.27 -8.61
N SER A 45 -19.25 -13.15 -7.27
CA SER A 45 -19.67 -14.20 -6.34
C SER A 45 -21.15 -14.58 -6.49
N LEU A 46 -22.04 -13.61 -6.72
CA LEU A 46 -23.47 -13.88 -6.96
C LEU A 46 -23.73 -14.57 -8.30
N ILE A 47 -23.08 -14.14 -9.39
CA ILE A 47 -23.17 -14.80 -10.70
C ILE A 47 -22.67 -16.24 -10.58
N PHE A 48 -21.55 -16.47 -9.88
CA PHE A 48 -21.05 -17.82 -9.64
C PHE A 48 -22.00 -18.65 -8.80
N ALA A 49 -22.54 -18.10 -7.71
CA ALA A 49 -23.55 -18.79 -6.92
C ALA A 49 -24.76 -19.16 -7.78
N ALA A 50 -25.24 -18.28 -8.66
CA ALA A 50 -26.36 -18.55 -9.56
C ALA A 50 -26.02 -19.64 -10.60
N LEU A 51 -24.85 -19.58 -11.25
CA LEU A 51 -24.41 -20.56 -12.24
C LEU A 51 -24.16 -21.94 -11.63
N THR A 52 -23.78 -22.00 -10.36
CA THR A 52 -23.55 -23.27 -9.63
C THR A 52 -24.79 -23.78 -8.90
N SER A 53 -25.84 -22.96 -8.71
CA SER A 53 -26.98 -23.31 -7.84
C SER A 53 -28.24 -23.84 -8.52
N ARG A 54 -28.37 -24.02 -9.85
CA ARG A 54 -29.45 -24.88 -10.44
C ARG A 54 -29.29 -25.24 -11.93
N PRO A 55 -29.53 -26.51 -12.37
CA PRO A 55 -30.11 -27.65 -11.64
C PRO A 55 -29.14 -28.85 -11.55
N LEU A 56 -28.23 -28.85 -10.58
CA LEU A 56 -27.39 -30.03 -10.28
C LEU A 56 -27.51 -30.53 -8.83
N MET A 57 -28.45 -29.99 -8.04
CA MET A 57 -28.71 -30.45 -6.68
C MET A 57 -30.17 -30.86 -6.49
N ARG A 58 -30.54 -32.00 -7.08
CA ARG A 58 -31.38 -32.95 -6.35
C ARG A 58 -30.44 -33.71 -5.40
N PHE A 59 -30.42 -33.27 -4.14
CA PHE A 59 -30.16 -34.09 -2.95
C PHE A 59 -28.98 -35.09 -3.00
N THR A 60 -27.74 -34.61 -2.79
CA THR A 60 -26.63 -35.38 -2.18
C THR A 60 -25.65 -34.40 -1.53
N GLY A 61 -24.83 -34.86 -0.57
CA GLY A 61 -23.98 -34.05 0.33
C GLY A 61 -22.87 -33.17 -0.28
N GLU A 62 -22.99 -32.77 -1.54
CA GLU A 62 -22.05 -31.92 -2.31
C GLU A 62 -22.11 -30.43 -1.91
N PHE A 63 -23.10 -30.01 -1.12
CA PHE A 63 -23.17 -28.65 -0.54
C PHE A 63 -22.01 -28.37 0.42
N PHE A 64 -21.54 -29.39 1.15
CA PHE A 64 -20.48 -29.22 2.13
C PHE A 64 -19.15 -28.92 1.45
N THR A 65 -18.86 -29.55 0.31
CA THR A 65 -17.66 -29.33 -0.49
C THR A 65 -17.66 -27.96 -1.16
N ALA A 66 -18.76 -27.52 -1.78
CA ALA A 66 -18.83 -26.18 -2.37
C ALA A 66 -18.73 -25.05 -1.32
N TYR A 67 -19.35 -25.23 -0.16
CA TYR A 67 -19.26 -24.28 0.96
C TYR A 67 -17.87 -24.29 1.61
N LEU A 68 -17.25 -25.47 1.78
CA LEU A 68 -15.87 -25.59 2.24
C LEU A 68 -14.87 -25.06 1.23
N ILE A 69 -15.07 -25.24 -0.07
CA ILE A 69 -14.26 -24.64 -1.13
C ILE A 69 -14.43 -23.12 -1.10
N GLY A 70 -15.65 -22.62 -0.88
CA GLY A 70 -15.91 -21.19 -0.68
C GLY A 70 -15.19 -20.63 0.54
N ILE A 71 -15.26 -21.29 1.70
CA ILE A 71 -14.53 -20.92 2.92
C ILE A 71 -13.02 -21.04 2.72
N PHE A 72 -12.55 -22.10 2.06
CA PHE A 72 -11.13 -22.33 1.78
C PHE A 72 -10.59 -21.29 0.80
N LEU A 73 -11.35 -20.90 -0.24
CA LEU A 73 -10.98 -19.79 -1.12
C LEU A 73 -11.00 -18.47 -0.37
N HIS A 74 -11.99 -18.20 0.48
CA HIS A 74 -12.02 -16.97 1.29
C HIS A 74 -10.86 -16.93 2.30
N ALA A 75 -10.53 -18.07 2.90
CA ALA A 75 -9.39 -18.22 3.79
C ALA A 75 -8.07 -18.11 3.02
N ALA A 76 -7.96 -18.67 1.81
CA ALA A 76 -6.81 -18.58 0.94
C ALA A 76 -6.64 -17.16 0.37
N LEU A 77 -7.72 -16.43 0.13
CA LEU A 77 -7.72 -15.01 -0.26
C LEU A 77 -7.37 -14.10 0.92
N GLY A 78 -7.88 -14.41 2.12
CA GLY A 78 -7.47 -13.74 3.36
C GLY A 78 -6.00 -14.00 3.70
N LEU A 79 -5.55 -15.25 3.54
CA LEU A 79 -4.15 -15.67 3.68
C LEU A 79 -3.28 -15.06 2.59
N SER A 80 -3.74 -14.93 1.35
CA SER A 80 -2.98 -14.28 0.27
C SER A 80 -2.86 -12.78 0.51
N MET A 81 -3.89 -12.12 1.07
CA MET A 81 -3.81 -10.73 1.52
C MET A 81 -2.83 -10.57 2.70
N HIS A 82 -2.83 -11.51 3.65
CA HIS A 82 -1.89 -11.51 4.79
C HIS A 82 -0.46 -11.80 4.33
N MET A 83 -0.28 -12.75 3.42
CA MET A 83 0.99 -13.10 2.78
C MET A 83 1.50 -12.01 1.84
N TRP A 84 0.61 -11.24 1.20
CA TRP A 84 0.95 -10.07 0.40
C TRP A 84 1.46 -8.92 1.28
N LYS A 85 0.80 -8.67 2.42
CA LYS A 85 1.29 -7.73 3.46
C LYS A 85 2.64 -8.17 4.04
N LEU A 86 2.80 -9.45 4.38
CA LEU A 86 4.08 -10.04 4.82
C LEU A 86 5.14 -10.01 3.70
N GLY A 87 4.72 -10.16 2.45
CA GLY A 87 5.57 -10.12 1.26
C GLY A 87 6.15 -8.73 1.04
N GLN A 88 5.32 -7.69 1.03
CA GLN A 88 5.77 -6.30 0.93
C GLN A 88 6.78 -5.92 2.03
N ALA A 89 6.63 -6.45 3.24
CA ALA A 89 7.58 -6.24 4.33
C ALA A 89 8.93 -6.96 4.14
N ARG A 90 9.03 -7.96 3.25
CA ARG A 90 10.19 -8.85 3.14
C ARG A 90 10.86 -8.94 1.77
N GLN A 91 10.48 -8.09 0.80
CA GLN A 91 10.98 -7.85 -0.58
C GLN A 91 11.76 -8.94 -1.38
N GLN A 92 12.60 -9.78 -0.78
CA GLN A 92 13.41 -10.82 -1.43
C GLN A 92 12.74 -12.21 -1.56
N GLY A 93 11.65 -12.48 -0.83
CA GLY A 93 10.94 -13.77 -0.89
C GLY A 93 9.67 -13.80 -1.77
N ILE A 94 9.20 -12.64 -2.23
CA ILE A 94 7.86 -12.47 -2.80
C ILE A 94 7.69 -13.32 -4.07
N TYR A 95 8.68 -13.33 -4.97
CA TYR A 95 8.58 -14.08 -6.22
C TYR A 95 8.51 -15.60 -6.03
N ARG A 96 9.18 -16.14 -5.01
CA ARG A 96 9.15 -17.58 -4.71
C ARG A 96 7.84 -17.99 -4.04
N ILE A 97 7.34 -17.18 -3.10
CA ILE A 97 6.06 -17.41 -2.42
C ILE A 97 4.90 -17.22 -3.39
N PHE A 98 4.95 -16.18 -4.22
CA PHE A 98 3.97 -15.92 -5.27
C PHE A 98 4.02 -17.00 -6.36
N GLY A 99 5.20 -17.42 -6.80
CA GLY A 99 5.36 -18.52 -7.75
C GLY A 99 4.80 -19.83 -7.21
N LEU A 100 5.09 -20.17 -5.95
CA LEU A 100 4.51 -21.34 -5.28
C LEU A 100 2.99 -21.23 -5.16
N PHE A 101 2.46 -20.05 -4.82
CA PHE A 101 1.02 -19.81 -4.78
C PHE A 101 0.37 -20.01 -6.15
N VAL A 102 0.95 -19.49 -7.24
CA VAL A 102 0.43 -19.67 -8.60
C VAL A 102 0.44 -21.15 -9.00
N ILE A 103 1.50 -21.90 -8.65
CA ILE A 103 1.58 -23.34 -8.90
C ILE A 103 0.48 -24.08 -8.12
N LEU A 104 0.32 -23.79 -6.82
CA LEU A 104 -0.72 -24.39 -5.99
C LEU A 104 -2.12 -24.05 -6.48
N LEU A 105 -2.34 -22.82 -6.95
CA LEU A 105 -3.60 -22.37 -7.54
C LEU A 105 -3.90 -23.16 -8.83
N GLY A 106 -2.90 -23.32 -9.71
CA GLY A 106 -3.01 -24.11 -10.94
C GLY A 106 -3.34 -25.58 -10.65
N ILE A 107 -2.66 -26.19 -9.68
CA ILE A 107 -2.94 -27.56 -9.24
C ILE A 107 -4.38 -27.65 -8.67
N GLY A 108 -4.80 -26.69 -7.84
CA GLY A 108 -6.15 -26.64 -7.30
C GLY A 108 -7.24 -26.58 -8.39
N ILE A 109 -7.04 -25.72 -9.40
CA ILE A 109 -7.91 -25.63 -10.58
C ILE A 109 -8.00 -26.97 -11.29
N LEU A 110 -6.87 -27.62 -11.56
CA LEU A 110 -6.82 -28.90 -12.28
C LEU A 110 -7.52 -30.02 -11.49
N VAL A 111 -7.30 -30.09 -10.17
CA VAL A 111 -7.94 -31.09 -9.30
C VAL A 111 -9.46 -30.91 -9.26
N ILE A 112 -9.94 -29.68 -9.08
CA ILE A 112 -11.38 -29.38 -9.07
C ILE A 112 -12.02 -29.66 -10.44
N ALA A 113 -11.34 -29.28 -11.53
CA ALA A 113 -11.78 -29.57 -12.88
C ALA A 113 -11.89 -31.06 -13.14
N TYR A 114 -10.90 -31.84 -12.69
CA TYR A 114 -10.87 -33.30 -12.86
C TYR A 114 -12.06 -33.97 -12.16
N PHE A 115 -12.26 -33.73 -10.86
CA PHE A 115 -13.38 -34.35 -10.12
C PHE A 115 -14.74 -33.92 -10.66
N ARG A 116 -14.88 -32.67 -11.09
CA ARG A 116 -16.13 -32.18 -11.71
C ARG A 116 -16.39 -32.87 -13.05
N ALA A 117 -15.36 -33.05 -13.87
CA ALA A 117 -15.48 -33.73 -15.14
C ALA A 117 -15.83 -35.21 -14.96
N ASP A 118 -15.22 -35.87 -13.97
CA ASP A 118 -15.49 -37.27 -13.63
C ASP A 118 -16.98 -37.49 -13.29
N MET A 119 -17.54 -36.64 -12.41
CA MET A 119 -18.98 -36.67 -12.10
C MET A 119 -19.88 -36.42 -13.32
N MET A 120 -19.47 -35.56 -14.26
CA MET A 120 -20.22 -35.32 -15.49
C MET A 120 -20.18 -36.53 -16.43
N ILE A 121 -19.05 -37.22 -16.50
CA ILE A 121 -18.86 -38.44 -17.30
C ILE A 121 -19.69 -39.59 -16.73
N GLU A 122 -19.70 -39.77 -15.41
CA GLU A 122 -20.58 -40.74 -14.73
C GLU A 122 -22.06 -40.47 -15.03
N ARG A 123 -22.44 -39.21 -15.25
CA ARG A 123 -23.79 -38.78 -15.63
C ARG A 123 -24.06 -38.87 -17.15
N GLY A 124 -23.16 -39.48 -17.92
CA GLY A 124 -23.32 -39.77 -19.35
C GLY A 124 -22.90 -38.66 -20.30
N GLN A 125 -22.19 -37.63 -19.84
CA GLN A 125 -21.65 -36.58 -20.72
C GLN A 125 -20.43 -37.07 -21.51
N PRO A 126 -20.19 -36.56 -22.73
CA PRO A 126 -18.99 -36.88 -23.50
C PRO A 126 -17.72 -36.46 -22.75
N ALA A 127 -16.76 -37.37 -22.59
CA ALA A 127 -15.57 -37.17 -21.77
C ALA A 127 -14.80 -35.89 -22.09
N MET A 128 -14.49 -35.64 -23.36
CA MET A 128 -13.75 -34.44 -23.76
C MET A 128 -14.51 -33.15 -23.43
N GLY A 129 -15.83 -33.13 -23.64
CA GLY A 129 -16.68 -31.98 -23.30
C GLY A 129 -16.73 -31.74 -21.80
N ALA A 130 -16.87 -32.80 -21.00
CA ALA A 130 -16.89 -32.74 -19.54
C ALA A 130 -15.59 -32.15 -18.97
N TYR A 131 -14.41 -32.59 -19.45
CA TYR A 131 -13.13 -32.04 -19.01
C TYR A 131 -12.94 -30.57 -19.40
N LEU A 132 -13.26 -30.19 -20.64
CA LEU A 132 -13.09 -28.82 -21.12
C LEU A 132 -14.00 -27.83 -20.38
N VAL A 133 -15.29 -28.17 -20.23
CA VAL A 133 -16.26 -27.33 -19.53
C VAL A 133 -15.90 -27.25 -18.04
N SER A 134 -15.50 -28.35 -17.41
CA SER A 134 -15.11 -28.35 -16.01
C SER A 134 -13.84 -27.53 -15.74
N LEU A 135 -12.85 -27.61 -16.63
CA LEU A 135 -11.64 -26.79 -16.55
C LEU A 135 -11.96 -25.30 -16.72
N PHE A 136 -12.76 -24.95 -17.73
CA PHE A 136 -13.17 -23.57 -17.96
C PHE A 136 -13.92 -22.99 -16.75
N MET A 137 -14.87 -23.75 -16.20
CA MET A 137 -15.62 -23.33 -15.01
C MET A 137 -14.72 -23.21 -13.77
N ALA A 138 -13.78 -24.13 -13.56
CA ALA A 138 -12.82 -24.05 -12.45
C ALA A 138 -11.89 -22.84 -12.58
N ILE A 139 -11.42 -22.51 -13.79
CA ILE A 139 -10.64 -21.29 -14.05
C ILE A 139 -11.47 -20.05 -13.72
N LEU A 140 -12.73 -19.99 -14.14
CA LEU A 140 -13.58 -18.84 -13.83
C LEU A 140 -13.83 -18.70 -12.33
N GLU A 141 -14.21 -19.79 -11.65
CA GLU A 141 -14.55 -19.79 -10.22
C GLU A 141 -13.38 -19.42 -9.31
N ILE A 142 -12.15 -19.72 -9.72
CA ILE A 142 -10.96 -19.49 -8.91
C ILE A 142 -10.23 -18.23 -9.38
N GLY A 143 -10.03 -18.09 -10.69
CA GLY A 143 -9.31 -16.99 -11.30
C GLY A 143 -10.03 -15.65 -11.15
N VAL A 144 -11.35 -15.60 -11.37
CA VAL A 144 -12.11 -14.34 -11.32
C VAL A 144 -12.17 -13.75 -9.90
N PRO A 145 -12.54 -14.50 -8.84
CA PRO A 145 -12.48 -13.97 -7.47
C PRO A 145 -11.06 -13.63 -7.01
N THR A 146 -10.05 -14.40 -7.44
CA THR A 146 -8.65 -14.10 -7.11
C THR A 146 -8.19 -12.79 -7.76
N LEU A 147 -8.55 -12.57 -9.02
CA LEU A 147 -8.24 -11.32 -9.73
C LEU A 147 -8.92 -10.13 -9.05
N PHE A 148 -10.23 -10.19 -8.81
CA PHE A 148 -10.94 -9.11 -8.14
C PHE A 148 -10.46 -8.89 -6.70
N GLY A 149 -10.16 -9.96 -5.97
CA GLY A 149 -9.58 -9.88 -4.63
C GLY A 149 -8.20 -9.20 -4.62
N ALA A 150 -7.33 -9.51 -5.58
CA ALA A 150 -6.03 -8.86 -5.71
C ALA A 150 -6.15 -7.38 -6.07
N LEU A 151 -7.03 -7.03 -7.01
CA LEU A 151 -7.29 -5.64 -7.41
C LEU A 151 -7.92 -4.83 -6.26
N LEU A 152 -8.83 -5.44 -5.51
CA LEU A 152 -9.40 -4.87 -4.29
C LEU A 152 -8.33 -4.64 -3.23
N ALA A 153 -7.46 -5.63 -2.97
CA ALA A 153 -6.38 -5.51 -2.00
C ALA A 153 -5.41 -4.37 -2.37
N ASN A 154 -5.03 -4.25 -3.64
CA ASN A 154 -4.17 -3.17 -4.13
C ASN A 154 -4.85 -1.80 -3.98
N ALA A 155 -6.12 -1.69 -4.37
CA ALA A 155 -6.90 -0.46 -4.20
C ALA A 155 -7.03 -0.07 -2.73
N TRP A 156 -7.23 -1.05 -1.85
CA TRP A 156 -7.33 -0.84 -0.41
C TRP A 156 -6.02 -0.33 0.20
N LEU A 157 -4.89 -0.96 -0.13
CA LEU A 157 -3.57 -0.52 0.33
C LEU A 157 -3.28 0.92 -0.14
N ARG A 158 -3.60 1.23 -1.39
CA ARG A 158 -3.46 2.58 -1.94
C ARG A 158 -4.36 3.58 -1.21
N ARG A 159 -5.61 3.20 -0.91
CA ARG A 159 -6.54 4.05 -0.14
C ARG A 159 -6.01 4.34 1.26
N ASP A 160 -5.54 3.31 1.98
CA ASP A 160 -5.03 3.46 3.34
C ASP A 160 -3.78 4.35 3.39
N PHE A 161 -2.88 4.18 2.41
CA PHE A 161 -1.73 5.08 2.25
C PHE A 161 -2.16 6.53 2.02
N LEU A 162 -3.04 6.77 1.04
CA LEU A 162 -3.52 8.11 0.71
C LEU A 162 -4.36 8.75 1.84
N ALA A 163 -4.95 7.95 2.73
CA ALA A 163 -5.69 8.47 3.88
C ALA A 163 -4.76 9.21 4.84
N GLU A 164 -3.59 8.66 5.13
CA GLU A 164 -2.57 9.29 5.98
C GLU A 164 -1.97 10.53 5.30
N GLU A 165 -1.66 10.46 4.00
CA GLU A 165 -1.17 11.61 3.24
C GLU A 165 -2.20 12.75 3.18
N TYR A 166 -3.48 12.41 2.95
CA TYR A 166 -4.56 13.39 2.96
C TYR A 166 -4.75 14.01 4.35
N LYS A 167 -4.66 13.21 5.42
CA LYS A 167 -4.75 13.70 6.80
C LYS A 167 -3.65 14.71 7.10
N TRP A 168 -2.41 14.38 6.77
CA TRP A 168 -1.26 15.27 6.90
C TRP A 168 -1.49 16.60 6.15
N ALA A 169 -1.85 16.55 4.86
CA ALA A 169 -2.10 17.75 4.06
C ALA A 169 -3.29 18.57 4.58
N ARG A 170 -4.32 17.90 5.10
CA ARG A 170 -5.48 18.55 5.73
C ARG A 170 -5.09 19.27 7.02
N GLU A 171 -4.24 18.67 7.84
CA GLU A 171 -3.73 19.30 9.07
C GLU A 171 -2.89 20.53 8.75
N LEU A 172 -2.00 20.45 7.74
CA LEU A 172 -1.24 21.58 7.23
C LEU A 172 -2.18 22.71 6.76
N ALA A 173 -3.12 22.40 5.86
CA ALA A 173 -4.07 23.38 5.34
C ALA A 173 -4.96 24.00 6.44
N ARG A 174 -5.33 23.22 7.47
CA ARG A 174 -6.15 23.68 8.59
C ARG A 174 -5.43 24.70 9.47
N ARG A 175 -4.12 24.55 9.70
CA ARG A 175 -3.36 25.48 10.56
C ARG A 175 -2.98 26.78 9.85
N MET A 176 -2.79 26.76 8.53
CA MET A 176 -2.32 27.91 7.75
C MET A 176 -3.08 29.23 8.00
N PRO A 177 -4.43 29.26 8.13
CA PRO A 177 -5.15 30.52 8.40
C PRO A 177 -4.87 31.11 9.78
N THR A 178 -4.45 30.30 10.76
CA THR A 178 -4.16 30.73 12.13
C THR A 178 -2.70 31.02 12.40
N GLU A 179 -1.79 30.63 11.49
CA GLU A 179 -0.37 30.92 11.62
C GLU A 179 -0.09 32.42 11.52
N SER A 180 0.83 32.93 12.34
CA SER A 180 1.28 34.32 12.25
C SER A 180 1.95 34.60 10.91
N ASP A 181 2.78 33.66 10.46
CA ASP A 181 3.41 33.67 9.13
C ASP A 181 3.23 32.30 8.44
N PRO A 182 2.29 32.18 7.48
CA PRO A 182 2.07 30.93 6.75
C PRO A 182 3.24 30.54 5.84
N MET A 183 4.08 31.50 5.39
CA MET A 183 5.29 31.17 4.62
C MET A 183 6.28 30.43 5.51
N ASP A 184 6.40 30.85 6.77
CA ASP A 184 7.26 30.20 7.75
C ASP A 184 6.75 28.82 8.14
N ALA A 185 5.43 28.62 8.19
CA ALA A 185 4.83 27.31 8.43
C ALA A 185 5.16 26.29 7.32
N TRP A 186 5.24 26.74 6.06
CA TRP A 186 5.71 25.91 4.94
C TRP A 186 7.19 25.53 5.10
N VAL A 187 8.04 26.51 5.41
CA VAL A 187 9.47 26.28 5.61
C VAL A 187 9.73 25.37 6.81
N HIS A 188 8.97 25.53 7.89
CA HIS A 188 9.06 24.69 9.07
C HIS A 188 8.66 23.25 8.76
N GLU A 189 7.60 23.03 7.98
CA GLU A 189 7.21 21.69 7.54
C GLU A 189 8.31 21.02 6.71
N ALA A 190 8.87 21.74 5.72
CA ALA A 190 10.00 21.25 4.92
C ALA A 190 11.22 20.92 5.80
N TYR A 191 11.52 21.79 6.77
CA TYR A 191 12.60 21.58 7.72
C TYR A 191 12.39 20.34 8.60
N THR A 192 11.19 20.12 9.14
CA THR A 192 10.88 18.94 9.94
C THR A 192 11.05 17.66 9.13
N LEU A 193 10.52 17.64 7.90
CA LEU A 193 10.68 16.50 6.99
C LEU A 193 12.15 16.22 6.66
N GLU A 194 12.95 17.27 6.38
CA GLU A 194 14.37 17.15 6.07
C GLU A 194 15.19 16.66 7.27
N ARG A 195 14.91 17.20 8.47
CA ARG A 195 15.54 16.77 9.73
C ARG A 195 15.23 15.32 10.05
N ASP A 196 13.96 14.92 9.95
CA ASP A 196 13.52 13.56 10.23
C ASP A 196 14.16 12.58 9.24
N ARG A 197 14.24 12.96 7.96
CA ARG A 197 14.94 12.20 6.93
C ARG A 197 16.42 12.04 7.25
N GLY A 198 17.12 13.14 7.60
CA GLY A 198 18.54 13.09 7.96
C GLY A 198 18.80 12.24 9.20
N THR A 199 17.94 12.33 10.22
CA THR A 199 18.00 11.50 11.43
C THR A 199 17.82 10.03 11.09
N LEU A 200 16.86 9.71 10.23
CA LEU A 200 16.58 8.35 9.80
C LEU A 200 17.73 7.78 8.95
N GLN A 201 18.31 8.55 8.03
CA GLN A 201 19.48 8.17 7.25
C GLN A 201 20.72 7.93 8.13
N LYS A 202 20.90 8.71 9.20
CA LYS A 202 21.94 8.45 10.19
C LYS A 202 21.73 7.10 10.88
N ARG A 203 20.50 6.83 11.36
CA ARG A 203 20.15 5.54 11.98
C ARG A 203 20.31 4.35 11.04
N ILE A 204 19.95 4.51 9.76
CA ILE A 204 20.17 3.48 8.73
C ILE A 204 21.65 3.12 8.64
N ARG A 205 22.54 4.12 8.58
CA ARG A 205 23.99 3.88 8.55
C ARG A 205 24.49 3.20 9.82
N GLU A 206 24.00 3.62 10.99
CA GLU A 206 24.34 2.98 12.27
C GLU A 206 23.91 1.50 12.29
N TRP A 207 22.69 1.18 11.84
CA TRP A 207 22.22 -0.20 11.76
C TRP A 207 22.92 -1.02 10.68
N GLU A 208 23.32 -0.43 9.56
CA GLU A 208 24.13 -1.09 8.55
C GLU A 208 25.50 -1.50 9.11
N GLN A 209 26.15 -0.62 9.86
CA GLN A 209 27.39 -0.95 10.59
C GLN A 209 27.17 -2.03 11.64
N GLU A 210 26.10 -1.93 12.43
CA GLU A 210 25.75 -2.94 13.44
C GLU A 210 25.45 -4.31 12.81
N ARG A 211 24.85 -4.31 11.61
CA ARG A 211 24.55 -5.53 10.85
C ARG A 211 25.85 -6.18 10.38
N ASP A 212 26.76 -5.39 9.82
CA ASP A 212 28.05 -5.91 9.31
C ASP A 212 28.90 -6.48 10.47
N ALA A 213 28.87 -5.85 11.65
CA ALA A 213 29.48 -6.40 12.86
C ALA A 213 28.81 -7.71 13.32
N ALA A 214 27.47 -7.76 13.33
CA ALA A 214 26.73 -8.97 13.69
C ALA A 214 26.96 -10.13 12.71
N ASP A 215 27.17 -9.82 11.43
CA ASP A 215 27.52 -10.79 10.38
C ASP A 215 28.93 -11.37 10.62
N ALA A 216 29.90 -10.52 10.95
CA ALA A 216 31.25 -10.95 11.33
C ALA A 216 31.24 -11.88 12.56
N ASP A 217 30.37 -11.60 13.54
CA ASP A 217 30.14 -12.43 14.73
C ASP A 217 29.26 -13.68 14.46
N ARG A 218 28.81 -13.89 13.21
CA ARG A 218 27.92 -14.97 12.78
C ARG A 218 26.59 -15.03 13.55
N ASN A 219 26.12 -13.88 14.04
CA ASN A 219 24.84 -13.76 14.73
C ASN A 219 23.70 -13.51 13.74
N TRP A 220 23.30 -14.56 13.02
CA TRP A 220 22.30 -14.51 11.94
C TRP A 220 20.92 -13.98 12.38
N ARG A 221 20.54 -14.20 13.66
CA ARG A 221 19.28 -13.67 14.19
C ARG A 221 19.31 -12.14 14.24
N LYS A 222 20.42 -11.58 14.72
CA LYS A 222 20.61 -10.13 14.82
C LYS A 222 20.74 -9.49 13.42
N VAL A 223 21.45 -10.14 12.50
CA VAL A 223 21.53 -9.71 11.09
C VAL A 223 20.13 -9.56 10.50
N LYS A 224 19.29 -10.59 10.60
CA LYS A 224 17.92 -10.55 10.06
C LYS A 224 17.06 -9.46 10.70
N GLU A 225 17.15 -9.27 12.02
CA GLU A 225 16.43 -8.21 12.72
C GLU A 225 16.84 -6.82 12.21
N LEU A 226 18.14 -6.59 12.01
CA LEU A 226 18.68 -5.34 11.50
C LEU A 226 18.31 -5.10 10.04
N GLU A 227 18.30 -6.13 9.20
CA GLU A 227 17.82 -6.04 7.82
C GLU A 227 16.34 -5.60 7.76
N GLU A 228 15.48 -6.18 8.59
CA GLU A 228 14.06 -5.79 8.67
C GLU A 228 13.91 -4.32 9.14
N LYS A 229 14.70 -3.89 10.12
CA LYS A 229 14.74 -2.49 10.60
C LYS A 229 15.23 -1.52 9.52
N ILE A 230 16.32 -1.84 8.84
CA ILE A 230 16.89 -1.02 7.76
C ILE A 230 15.89 -0.89 6.60
N ALA A 231 15.26 -1.99 6.19
CA ALA A 231 14.26 -1.97 5.13
C ALA A 231 13.05 -1.09 5.49
N SER A 232 12.53 -1.23 6.70
CA SER A 232 11.43 -0.38 7.20
C SER A 232 11.82 1.11 7.21
N ALA A 233 13.03 1.43 7.66
CA ALA A 233 13.51 2.81 7.71
C ALA A 233 13.80 3.40 6.32
N LYS A 234 14.28 2.60 5.37
CA LYS A 234 14.44 3.04 3.98
C LYS A 234 13.08 3.40 3.36
N ASN A 235 12.05 2.58 3.58
CA ASN A 235 10.69 2.89 3.13
C ASN A 235 10.15 4.20 3.75
N GLN A 236 10.37 4.41 5.05
CA GLN A 236 9.97 5.65 5.71
C GLN A 236 10.78 6.87 5.21
N SER A 237 12.06 6.68 4.88
CA SER A 237 12.89 7.75 4.27
C SER A 237 12.35 8.16 2.90
N HIS A 238 11.95 7.20 2.06
CA HIS A 238 11.33 7.50 0.77
C HIS A 238 10.00 8.23 0.93
N LEU A 239 9.19 7.87 1.92
CA LEU A 239 7.96 8.59 2.23
C LEU A 239 8.21 10.06 2.61
N LEU A 240 9.23 10.32 3.43
CA LEU A 240 9.61 11.68 3.81
C LEU A 240 10.10 12.49 2.59
N GLU A 241 10.84 11.85 1.68
CA GLU A 241 11.31 12.45 0.43
C GLU A 241 10.16 12.78 -0.53
N ASP A 242 9.17 11.90 -0.66
CA ASP A 242 7.96 12.15 -1.44
C ASP A 242 7.17 13.34 -0.87
N ARG A 243 7.04 13.42 0.45
CA ARG A 243 6.38 14.55 1.12
C ARG A 243 7.15 15.85 0.90
N LEU A 244 8.48 15.82 1.02
CA LEU A 244 9.33 16.98 0.77
C LEU A 244 9.16 17.48 -0.67
N THR A 245 9.16 16.57 -1.64
CA THR A 245 8.92 16.88 -3.06
C THR A 245 7.54 17.54 -3.26
N ARG A 246 6.50 17.06 -2.57
CA ARG A 246 5.16 17.68 -2.62
C ARG A 246 5.15 19.06 -1.97
N VAL A 247 5.84 19.23 -0.85
CA VAL A 247 6.00 20.53 -0.19
C VAL A 247 6.72 21.53 -1.09
N GLU A 248 7.80 21.12 -1.75
CA GLU A 248 8.52 21.91 -2.74
C GLU A 248 7.65 22.31 -3.92
N LYS A 249 6.89 21.36 -4.49
CA LYS A 249 5.97 21.60 -5.61
C LYS A 249 4.93 22.68 -5.28
N TRP A 250 4.38 22.64 -4.07
CA TRP A 250 3.30 23.52 -3.64
C TRP A 250 3.77 24.75 -2.86
N TYR A 251 5.07 24.89 -2.61
CA TYR A 251 5.60 26.05 -1.93
C TYR A 251 5.27 27.33 -2.74
N PRO A 252 4.64 28.35 -2.13
CA PRO A 252 4.23 29.58 -2.83
C PRO A 252 5.40 30.52 -3.20
N GLY A 253 6.60 30.29 -2.67
CA GLY A 253 7.82 31.05 -2.98
C GLY A 253 8.75 30.30 -3.93
N SER A 254 10.03 30.71 -4.03
CA SER A 254 10.99 29.98 -4.86
C SER A 254 11.52 28.74 -4.13
N PRO A 255 11.76 27.61 -4.83
CA PRO A 255 12.40 26.44 -4.23
C PRO A 255 13.75 26.76 -3.59
N GLU A 256 14.56 27.61 -4.23
CA GLU A 256 15.87 28.00 -3.67
C GLU A 256 15.73 28.80 -2.36
N GLU A 257 14.70 29.64 -2.26
CA GLU A 257 14.39 30.37 -1.04
C GLU A 257 14.08 29.39 0.10
N MET A 258 13.20 28.42 -0.15
CA MET A 258 12.85 27.42 0.86
C MET A 258 14.07 26.62 1.29
N HIS A 259 14.85 26.09 0.35
CA HIS A 259 16.08 25.35 0.65
C HIS A 259 17.08 26.18 1.46
N ARG A 260 17.28 27.45 1.11
CA ARG A 260 18.15 28.35 1.85
C ARG A 260 17.68 28.51 3.30
N ARG A 261 16.38 28.72 3.53
CA ARG A 261 15.80 28.90 4.86
C ARG A 261 15.84 27.62 5.69
N VAL A 262 15.50 26.47 5.09
CA VAL A 262 15.63 25.14 5.71
C VAL A 262 17.08 24.89 6.13
N ASN A 263 18.05 25.15 5.24
CA ASN A 263 19.47 25.00 5.54
C ASN A 263 19.95 25.92 6.68
N GLN A 264 19.40 27.12 6.80
CA GLN A 264 19.70 28.01 7.93
C GLN A 264 19.14 27.46 9.24
N MET A 265 17.93 26.88 9.23
CA MET A 265 17.34 26.25 10.41
C MET A 265 18.10 24.99 10.84
N LEU A 266 18.51 24.14 9.90
CA LEU A 266 19.34 22.95 10.17
C LEU A 266 20.69 23.34 10.80
N LYS A 267 21.38 24.34 10.24
CA LYS A 267 22.65 24.85 10.80
C LYS A 267 22.47 25.57 12.15
N GLY A 268 21.32 26.19 12.36
CA GLY A 268 20.98 26.89 13.59
C GLY A 268 20.86 25.96 14.80
N GLU A 269 20.41 24.72 14.60
CA GLU A 269 20.38 23.69 15.65
C GLU A 269 21.74 23.03 15.91
N GLU A 270 22.67 23.05 14.95
CA GLU A 270 24.01 22.48 15.11
C GLU A 270 24.95 23.33 15.96
N LYS A 271 24.59 24.58 16.30
CA LYS A 271 25.35 25.37 17.27
C LYS A 271 25.05 24.84 18.69
N PRO A 272 26.03 24.22 19.39
CA PRO A 272 25.84 23.91 20.79
C PRO A 272 25.70 25.22 21.56
N LEU A 273 24.84 25.25 22.58
CA LEU A 273 24.90 26.27 23.62
C LEU A 273 26.36 26.39 24.05
N GLY A 274 26.96 27.55 23.77
CA GLY A 274 28.37 27.80 24.01
C GLY A 274 28.72 27.50 25.46
N THR A 275 29.78 26.73 25.65
CA THR A 275 30.61 26.84 26.85
C THR A 275 30.99 28.31 27.01
N PRO A 276 30.73 28.94 28.18
CA PRO A 276 31.19 30.29 28.42
C PRO A 276 32.72 30.28 28.45
N GLU A 277 33.35 31.03 27.54
CA GLU A 277 34.75 31.40 27.66
C GLU A 277 34.88 32.30 28.88
N SER A 278 35.42 31.77 29.98
CA SER A 278 35.93 32.60 31.08
C SER A 278 37.42 32.84 30.84
N SER A 279 37.72 34.10 30.52
CA SER A 279 39.02 34.73 30.69
C SER A 279 39.49 34.71 32.15
#